data_AF-A0A4R9EXF2-F1
#
_entry.id   AF-A0A4R9EXF2-F1
#
_cell.length_a   1.000
_cell.length_b   1.000
_cell.length_c   1.000
_cell.angle_alpha   90.00
_cell.angle_beta   90.00
_cell.angle_gamma   90.00
#
_symmetry.space_group_name_H-M   'P 1'
#
loop_
_entity.id
_entity.type
_entity.pdbx_description
1 polymer ?
#
loop_
_entity_poly.entity_id
_entity_poly.type
_entity_poly.pdbx_seq_one_letter_code
_entity_poly.pdbx_strand_id
1 'polypeptide(L)'
;MAVMTRTFHIATCDVCRLQFDEHGDYWAWDDTPALALDHVSDSDWLRLADDRIVCPRSDTDHYLARGGESPALLRPSCDAMTAAFAP
;
A
#
# COMPACT_ATOMS: atom_id res chain seq x y z
N MET A 1 -15.93 -3.26 -30.77
CA MET A 1 -16.19 -2.42 -29.57
C MET A 1 -14.87 -2.30 -28.83
N ALA A 2 -14.40 -1.09 -28.50
CA ALA A 2 -13.12 -0.91 -27.81
C ALA A 2 -13.32 -1.15 -26.31
N VAL A 3 -12.55 -2.07 -25.73
CA VAL A 3 -12.49 -2.30 -24.28
C VAL A 3 -11.59 -1.22 -23.69
N MET A 4 -12.05 -0.52 -22.66
CA MET A 4 -11.22 0.45 -21.92
C MET A 4 -10.59 -0.26 -20.73
N THR A 5 -9.27 -0.11 -20.53
CA THR A 5 -8.57 -0.64 -19.36
C THR A 5 -8.08 0.48 -18.48
N ARG A 6 -8.25 0.35 -17.16
CA ARG A 6 -7.73 1.29 -16.15
C ARG A 6 -7.01 0.50 -15.07
N THR A 7 -5.87 1.02 -14.62
CA THR A 7 -5.09 0.46 -13.53
C THR A 7 -5.30 1.29 -12.28
N PHE A 8 -5.52 0.61 -11.17
CA PHE A 8 -5.68 1.19 -9.85
C PHE A 8 -4.59 0.65 -8.92
N HIS A 9 -4.21 1.43 -7.92
CA HIS A 9 -3.11 1.20 -7.00
C HIS A 9 -3.59 1.34 -5.57
N ILE A 10 -3.03 0.54 -4.66
CA ILE A 10 -3.33 0.61 -3.22
C ILE A 10 -2.06 0.41 -2.41
N ALA A 11 -1.88 1.21 -1.36
CA ALA A 11 -0.77 1.03 -0.44
C ALA A 11 -0.87 -0.31 0.29
N THR A 12 0.27 -0.95 0.52
CA THR A 12 0.35 -2.26 1.17
C THR A 12 1.49 -2.30 2.16
N CYS A 13 1.27 -2.96 3.29
CA CYS A 13 2.30 -3.16 4.29
C CYS A 13 3.38 -4.08 3.73
N ASP A 14 4.63 -3.63 3.78
CA ASP A 14 5.79 -4.39 3.29
C ASP A 14 6.09 -5.64 4.13
N VAL A 15 5.57 -5.70 5.36
CA VAL A 15 5.75 -6.86 6.27
C VAL A 15 4.67 -7.91 6.04
N CYS A 16 3.39 -7.55 6.21
CA CYS A 16 2.29 -8.50 6.24
C CYS A 16 1.36 -8.46 5.03
N ARG A 17 1.61 -7.58 4.05
CA ARG A 17 0.77 -7.38 2.86
C ARG A 17 -0.68 -6.97 3.15
N LEU A 18 -0.95 -6.48 4.36
CA LEU A 18 -2.21 -5.82 4.65
C LEU A 18 -2.34 -4.63 3.67
N GLN A 19 -3.46 -4.55 2.97
CA GLN A 19 -3.79 -3.40 2.13
C GLN A 19 -4.18 -2.23 3.03
N PHE A 20 -3.96 -1.01 2.58
CA PHE A 20 -4.34 0.19 3.32
C PHE A 20 -5.85 0.41 3.23
N ASP A 21 -6.52 0.42 4.36
CA ASP A 21 -7.94 0.74 4.51
C ASP A 21 -8.08 2.14 5.14
N GLU A 22 -8.59 3.09 4.36
CA GLU A 22 -8.85 4.43 4.87
C GLU A 22 -10.02 4.32 5.86
N HIS A 23 -9.73 4.46 7.15
CA HIS A 23 -10.68 4.35 8.26
C HIS A 23 -11.34 2.98 8.47
N GLY A 24 -10.81 1.89 7.91
CA GLY A 24 -11.31 0.54 8.16
C GLY A 24 -12.61 0.15 7.45
N ASP A 25 -13.19 1.06 6.66
CA ASP A 25 -14.47 0.84 5.98
C ASP A 25 -14.33 0.76 4.45
N TYR A 26 -13.27 1.35 3.86
CA TYR A 26 -13.08 1.35 2.40
C TYR A 26 -11.60 1.22 1.98
N TRP A 27 -11.37 0.46 0.91
CA TRP A 27 -10.07 0.37 0.25
C TRP A 27 -9.84 1.61 -0.62
N ALA A 28 -8.79 2.39 -0.31
CA ALA A 28 -8.39 3.55 -1.11
C ALA A 28 -7.60 3.11 -2.34
N TRP A 29 -8.31 2.91 -3.46
CA TRP A 29 -7.72 2.58 -4.76
C TRP A 29 -7.53 3.86 -5.60
N ASP A 30 -6.28 4.19 -5.94
CA ASP A 30 -5.92 5.40 -6.70
C ASP A 30 -5.38 5.09 -8.09
N ASP A 31 -5.39 6.09 -8.97
CA ASP A 31 -4.88 5.95 -10.34
C ASP A 31 -3.36 5.87 -10.45
N THR A 32 -2.64 6.25 -9.39
CA THR A 32 -1.17 6.24 -9.39
C THR A 32 -0.64 5.69 -8.08
N PRO A 33 0.53 5.02 -8.08
CA PRO A 33 1.15 4.56 -6.85
C PRO A 33 1.49 5.73 -5.91
N ALA A 34 1.88 6.89 -6.45
CA ALA A 34 2.22 8.05 -5.64
C ALA A 34 1.03 8.55 -4.80
N LEU A 35 -0.17 8.59 -5.38
CA LEU A 35 -1.39 8.96 -4.65
C LEU A 35 -1.75 7.91 -3.59
N ALA A 36 -1.66 6.62 -3.93
CA ALA A 36 -1.91 5.54 -2.98
C ALA A 36 -0.98 5.61 -1.74
N LEU A 37 0.30 5.99 -1.94
CA LEU A 37 1.27 6.21 -0.86
C LEU A 37 1.04 7.53 -0.09
N ASP A 38 0.34 8.51 -0.68
CA ASP A 38 0.08 9.80 -0.06
C ASP A 38 -0.93 9.65 1.09
N HIS A 39 -1.99 8.86 0.87
CA HIS A 39 -3.03 8.54 1.88
C HIS A 39 -2.48 7.92 3.18
N VAL A 40 -1.33 7.26 3.08
CA VAL A 40 -0.64 6.68 4.24
C VAL A 40 -0.12 7.77 5.18
N SER A 41 0.25 8.93 4.64
CA SER A 41 0.87 10.03 5.40
C SER A 41 -0.07 10.62 6.45
N ASP A 42 -1.38 10.52 6.27
CA ASP A 42 -2.42 11.00 7.18
C ASP A 42 -2.96 9.90 8.12
N SER A 43 -2.25 8.77 8.24
CA SER A 43 -2.70 7.58 8.98
C SER A 43 -1.71 7.12 10.06
N ASP A 44 -2.10 6.10 10.84
CA ASP A 44 -1.22 5.44 11.84
C ASP A 44 -0.17 4.51 11.21
N TRP A 45 -0.13 4.39 9.87
CA TRP A 45 0.88 3.64 9.16
C TRP A 45 2.18 4.46 9.06
N LEU A 46 3.32 3.80 9.12
CA LEU A 46 4.62 4.46 9.01
C LEU A 46 5.16 4.34 7.60
N ARG A 47 5.42 5.47 6.94
CA ARG A 47 6.22 5.55 5.71
C ARG A 47 7.69 5.79 6.06
N LEU A 48 8.57 4.88 5.62
CA LEU A 48 10.01 4.93 5.82
C LEU A 48 10.68 5.77 4.71
N ALA A 49 11.94 6.14 4.93
CA ALA A 49 12.71 7.01 4.02
C ALA A 49 12.96 6.40 2.62
N ASP A 50 12.81 5.08 2.48
CA ASP A 50 12.93 4.32 1.24
C ASP A 50 11.56 3.94 0.64
N ASP A 51 10.52 4.70 0.97
CA ASP A 51 9.13 4.54 0.53
C ASP A 51 8.44 3.25 0.97
N ARG A 52 9.10 2.43 1.81
CA ARG A 52 8.44 1.31 2.47
C ARG A 52 7.35 1.77 3.42
N ILE A 53 6.30 0.98 3.54
CA ILE A 53 5.21 1.25 4.47
C ILE A 53 5.01 0.08 5.43
N VAL A 54 4.83 0.42 6.71
CA VAL A 54 4.57 -0.54 7.79
C VAL A 54 3.26 -0.18 8.49
N CYS A 55 2.29 -1.09 8.48
CA CYS A 55 1.01 -0.92 9.15
C CYS A 55 1.15 -0.91 10.69
N PRO A 56 0.17 -0.44 11.48
CA PRO A 56 0.27 -0.19 12.93
C PRO A 56 0.37 -1.45 13.82
N ARG A 57 0.45 -2.66 13.25
CA ARG A 57 0.61 -3.90 14.03
C ARG A 57 1.84 -3.87 14.93
N SER A 58 1.73 -4.50 16.09
CA SER A 58 2.71 -4.46 17.17
C SER A 58 3.39 -5.82 17.41
N ASP A 59 3.50 -6.65 16.37
CA ASP A 59 4.37 -7.82 16.42
C ASP A 59 5.84 -7.45 16.16
N THR A 60 6.74 -8.37 16.52
CA THR A 60 8.19 -8.18 16.46
C THR A 60 8.66 -7.76 15.06
N ASP A 61 8.11 -8.35 14.00
CA ASP A 61 8.56 -8.07 12.63
C ASP A 61 8.19 -6.65 12.21
N HIS A 62 7.02 -6.14 12.60
CA HIS A 62 6.63 -4.75 12.34
C HIS A 62 7.47 -3.76 13.16
N TYR A 63 7.81 -4.08 14.41
CA TYR A 63 8.70 -3.24 15.22
C TYR A 63 10.10 -3.13 14.62
N LEU A 64 10.69 -4.24 14.19
CA LEU A 64 11.99 -4.26 13.51
C LEU A 64 11.94 -3.45 12.21
N ALA A 65 10.90 -3.65 11.39
CA ALA A 65 10.70 -2.90 10.15
C ALA A 65 10.61 -1.39 10.37
N ARG A 66 9.86 -0.93 11.39
CA ARG A 66 9.81 0.49 11.76
C ARG A 66 11.13 1.05 12.28
N GLY A 67 11.94 0.21 12.93
CA GLY A 67 13.31 0.54 13.35
C GLY A 67 14.30 0.66 12.18
N GLY A 68 13.86 0.45 10.94
CA GLY A 68 14.70 0.49 9.74
C GLY A 68 15.34 -0.87 9.42
N GLU A 69 15.15 -1.89 10.25
CA GLU A 69 15.61 -3.24 9.97
C GLU A 69 14.69 -3.88 8.94
N SER A 70 15.18 -3.98 7.69
CA SER A 70 14.36 -4.51 6.62
C SER A 70 14.22 -6.03 6.75
N PRO A 71 13.00 -6.59 6.89
CA PRO A 71 12.81 -7.99 6.55
C PRO A 71 13.24 -8.16 5.08
N ALA A 72 14.00 -9.21 4.79
CA ALA A 72 14.69 -9.42 3.51
C ALA A 72 13.75 -9.69 2.30
N LEU A 73 12.51 -9.20 2.34
CA LEU A 73 11.48 -9.36 1.33
C LEU A 73 11.04 -7.98 0.85
N LEU A 74 11.94 -7.27 0.16
CA LEU A 74 11.61 -6.02 -0.53
C LEU A 74 10.61 -6.33 -1.65
N ARG A 75 9.34 -6.14 -1.36
CA ARG A 75 8.23 -6.16 -2.31
C ARG A 75 7.79 -4.71 -2.53
N PRO A 76 7.06 -4.41 -3.61
CA PRO A 76 6.55 -3.05 -3.80
C PRO A 76 5.53 -2.72 -2.69
N SER A 77 5.66 -1.52 -2.12
CA SER A 77 4.77 -0.92 -1.12
C SER A 77 3.38 -0.56 -1.68
N CYS A 78 3.14 -0.83 -2.96
CA CYS A 78 1.85 -0.74 -3.62
C CYS A 78 1.51 -2.03 -4.36
N ASP A 79 0.26 -2.46 -4.23
CA ASP A 79 -0.37 -3.41 -5.15
C ASP A 79 -1.07 -2.64 -6.27
N ALA A 80 -1.26 -3.31 -7.41
CA ALA A 80 -1.97 -2.76 -8.54
C ALA A 80 -2.98 -3.77 -9.11
N MET A 81 -4.13 -3.28 -9.54
CA MET A 81 -5.18 -4.05 -10.19
C MET A 81 -5.56 -3.36 -11.50
N THR A 82 -5.60 -4.09 -12.61
CA THR A 82 -6.11 -3.58 -13.89
C THR A 82 -7.50 -4.12 -14.16
N ALA A 83 -8.47 -3.23 -14.29
CA ALA A 83 -9.85 -3.56 -14.63
C ALA A 83 -10.15 -3.19 -16.08
N ALA A 84 -10.91 -4.05 -16.75
CA ALA A 84 -11.39 -3.84 -18.11
C ALA A 84 -12.89 -3.51 -18.05
N PHE A 85 -13.28 -2.42 -18.72
CA PHE A 85 -14.64 -1.94 -18.79
C PHE A 85 -15.13 -2.04 -20.23
N ALA A 86 -16.27 -2.69 -20.41
CA ALA A 86 -17.07 -2.53 -21.61
C ALA A 86 -17.92 -1.25 -21.45
N PRO A 87 -18.13 -0.48 -22.53
CA PRO A 87 -19.03 0.68 -22.50
C PRO A 87 -20.47 0.27 -22.13
#